data_AF-A0A0B7B3A2-F1
#
_entry.id   AF-A0A0B7B3A2-F1
#
_cell.length_a   1.000
_cell.length_b   1.000
_cell.length_c   1.000
_cell.angle_alpha   90.00
_cell.angle_beta   90.00
_cell.angle_gamma   90.00
#
_symmetry.space_group_name_H-M   'P 1'
#
loop_
_entity.id
_entity.type
_entity.pdbx_description
1 polymer ?
#
loop_
_entity_poly.entity_id
_entity_poly.type
_entity_poly.pdbx_seq_one_letter_code
_entity_poly.pdbx_strand_id
1 'polypeptide(L)' 'MLTGNWAPGLTMTTVLRGIYSLLEDPNPDDPLVPEIARTFKTNRIEYNRLAKEWTAKYAE' A
#
# COMPACT_ATOMS: atom_id res chain seq x y z
N MET A 1 -8.63 3.46 5.73
CA MET A 1 -9.34 4.31 4.74
C MET A 1 -10.67 3.74 4.22
N LEU A 2 -10.93 2.43 4.17
CA LEU A 2 -12.19 1.89 3.60
C LEU A 2 -13.23 1.40 4.63
N THR A 3 -12.81 1.01 5.82
CA THR A 3 -13.70 0.45 6.84
C THR A 3 -14.51 1.50 7.64
N GLY A 4 -14.20 2.80 7.50
CA GLY A 4 -14.85 3.88 8.27
C GLY A 4 -15.33 5.10 7.48
N ASN A 5 -14.96 5.25 6.20
CA ASN A 5 -15.29 6.43 5.39
C ASN A 5 -16.19 6.09 4.18
N TRP A 6 -16.92 4.98 4.24
CA TRP A 6 -17.87 4.66 3.19
C TRP A 6 -19.00 5.70 3.17
N ALA A 7 -19.27 6.23 1.98
CA ALA A 7 -20.32 7.21 1.74
C ALA A 7 -21.03 6.86 0.42
N PRO A 8 -22.36 7.09 0.29
CA PRO A 8 -23.13 6.73 -0.90
C PRO A 8 -22.60 7.34 -2.21
N GLY A 9 -21.84 8.43 -2.14
CA GLY A 9 -21.23 9.11 -3.29
C GLY A 9 -19.85 8.58 -3.72
N LEU A 10 -19.30 7.57 -3.04
CA LEU A 10 -18.02 6.97 -3.45
C LEU A 10 -18.19 6.16 -4.72
N THR A 11 -17.37 6.50 -5.73
CA THR A 11 -17.34 5.76 -7.00
C THR A 11 -16.22 4.72 -7.00
N MET A 12 -16.36 3.71 -7.84
CA MET A 12 -15.29 2.73 -8.09
C MET A 12 -13.97 3.42 -8.46
N THR A 13 -14.02 4.46 -9.29
CA THR A 13 -12.85 5.25 -9.69
C THR A 13 -12.16 5.91 -8.49
N THR A 14 -12.94 6.47 -7.56
CA THR A 14 -12.40 7.09 -6.33
C THR A 14 -11.70 6.06 -5.44
N VAL A 15 -12.30 4.86 -5.31
CA VAL A 15 -11.70 3.76 -4.54
C VAL A 15 -10.40 3.28 -5.17
N LEU A 16 -10.41 3.02 -6.48
CA LEU A 16 -9.21 2.59 -7.22
C LEU A 16 -8.09 3.63 -7.15
N ARG A 17 -8.44 4.92 -7.25
CA ARG A 17 -7.47 6.02 -7.10
C ARG A 17 -6.85 6.04 -5.70
N GLY A 18 -7.64 5.77 -4.66
CA GLY A 18 -7.14 5.64 -3.29
C GLY A 18 -6.17 4.46 -3.14
N ILE A 19 -6.47 3.31 -3.74
CA ILE A 19 -5.57 2.15 -3.75
C ILE A 19 -4.27 2.49 -4.48
N TYR A 20 -4.35 3.08 -5.68
CA TYR A 20 -3.18 3.48 -6.45
C TYR A 20 -2.29 4.46 -5.67
N SER A 21 -2.89 5.46 -5.02
CA SER A 21 -2.15 6.40 -4.18
C SER A 21 -1.44 5.72 -3.00
N LEU A 22 -2.05 4.70 -2.39
CA LEU A 22 -1.42 3.93 -1.30
C LEU A 22 -0.27 3.02 -1.79
N LEU A 23 -0.31 2.58 -3.05
CA LEU A 23 0.79 1.84 -3.66
C LEU A 23 1.98 2.77 -3.96
N GLU A 24 1.71 4.01 -4.38
CA GLU A 24 2.76 5.02 -4.60
C GLU A 24 3.34 5.54 -3.28
N ASP A 25 2.50 5.79 -2.28
CA ASP A 25 2.91 6.30 -0.97
C ASP A 25 2.31 5.45 0.17
N PRO A 26 2.98 4.34 0.55
CA PRO A 26 2.54 3.49 1.64
C PRO A 26 2.58 4.22 2.98
N ASN A 27 1.47 4.20 3.74
CA ASN A 27 1.41 4.78 5.09
C ASN A 27 2.01 3.80 6.13
N PRO A 28 3.16 4.10 6.74
CA PRO A 28 3.82 3.18 7.66
C PRO A 28 3.39 3.38 9.13
N ASP A 29 2.54 4.36 9.41
CA ASP A 29 1.97 4.63 10.75
C ASP A 29 0.65 3.89 11.00
N ASP A 30 -0.02 3.45 9.93
CA ASP A 30 -1.20 2.57 9.97
C ASP A 30 -0.97 1.31 9.11
N PRO A 31 -0.02 0.43 9.49
CA PRO A 31 0.35 -0.70 8.65
C PRO A 31 -0.57 -1.90 8.84
N LEU A 32 -1.00 -2.50 7.73
CA LEU A 32 -1.68 -3.81 7.76
C LEU A 32 -0.72 -4.94 8.16
N VAL A 33 0.57 -4.82 7.80
CA VAL A 33 1.62 -5.78 8.15
C VAL A 33 2.76 -5.05 8.85
N PRO A 34 2.84 -5.09 10.19
CA PRO A 34 3.81 -4.30 10.96
C PRO A 34 5.27 -4.53 10.60
N GLU A 35 5.66 -5.77 10.26
CA GLU A 35 7.05 -6.11 9.89
C GLU A 35 7.49 -5.50 8.56
N ILE A 36 6.58 -5.43 7.58
CA ILE A 36 6.83 -4.76 6.30
C ILE A 36 7.00 -3.26 6.52
N ALA A 37 6.16 -2.66 7.37
CA ALA A 37 6.26 -1.25 7.72
C ALA A 37 7.52 -0.92 8.51
N ARG A 38 7.98 -1.81 9.40
CA ARG A 38 9.27 -1.66 10.08
C ARG A 38 10.40 -1.63 9.04
N THR A 39 10.44 -2.61 8.14
CA THR A 39 11.42 -2.67 7.05
C THR A 39 11.37 -1.42 6.17
N PHE A 40 10.17 -0.93 5.84
CA PHE A 40 9.96 0.30 5.09
C PHE A 40 10.58 1.53 5.78
N LYS A 41 10.43 1.63 7.11
CA LYS A 41 10.99 2.73 7.93
C LYS A 41 12.50 2.60 8.16
N THR A 42 13.02 1.38 8.39
CA THR A 42 14.40 1.15 8.82
C THR A 42 15.37 0.84 7.68
N ASN A 43 14.89 0.22 6.59
CA ASN A 43 15.71 -0.18 5.44
C ASN A 43 14.92 -0.09 4.13
N ARG A 44 14.83 1.13 3.59
CA ARG A 44 14.10 1.42 2.34
C ARG A 44 14.66 0.67 1.13
N ILE A 45 15.96 0.37 1.10
CA ILE A 45 16.60 -0.35 -0.02
C ILE A 45 16.09 -1.79 -0.07
N GLU A 46 16.09 -2.49 1.07
CA GLU A 46 15.59 -3.87 1.14
C GLU A 46 14.09 -3.95 0.87
N TYR A 47 13.31 -3.00 1.39
CA TYR A 47 11.88 -2.90 1.07
C TYR A 47 11.65 -2.81 -0.44
N ASN A 48 12.37 -1.91 -1.13
CA ASN A 48 12.22 -1.72 -2.58
C ASN A 48 12.67 -2.96 -3.37
N ARG A 49 13.70 -3.68 -2.90
CA ARG A 49 14.15 -4.92 -3.52
C ARG A 49 13.07 -6.00 -3.43
N LEU A 50 12.53 -6.22 -2.23
CA LEU A 50 11.46 -7.20 -1.99
C LEU A 50 10.19 -6.84 -2.75
N ALA A 51 9.79 -5.56 -2.76
CA ALA A 51 8.61 -5.11 -3.49
C ALA A 51 8.71 -5.45 -4.99
N LYS A 52 9.87 -5.18 -5.63
CA LYS A 52 10.09 -5.54 -7.03
C LYS A 52 10.06 -7.05 -7.28
N GLU A 53 10.70 -7.83 -6.41
CA GLU A 53 10.74 -9.29 -6.52
C GLU A 53 9.32 -9.89 -6.42
N TRP A 54 8.51 -9.39 -5.49
CA TRP A 54 7.13 -9.84 -5.31
C TRP A 54 6.23 -9.43 -6.48
N THR A 55 6.39 -8.21 -6.99
CA THR A 55 5.65 -7.78 -8.19
C THR A 55 5.97 -8.69 -9.38
N ALA A 56 7.26 -8.94 -9.65
CA ALA A 56 7.66 -9.84 -10.75
C ALA A 56 7.11 -11.27 -10.57
N LYS A 57 7.02 -11.75 -9.32
CA LYS A 57 6.58 -13.12 -9.05
C LYS A 57 5.06 -13.31 -9.16
N TYR A 58 4.26 -12.30 -8.80
CA TYR A 58 2.82 -12.47 -8.59
C TYR A 58 1.92 -11.50 -9.38
N ALA A 59 2.48 -10.45 -9.96
CA ALA A 59 1.72 -9.34 -10.54
C ALA A 59 2.37 -8.79 -11.83
N GLU A 60 3.13 -9.62 -12.54
CA GLU A 60 3.67 -9.35 -13.87
C GLU A 60 2.72 -9.85 -14.98
#